data_AF-R9LEJ6-F1
#
_entry.id   AF-R9LEJ6-F1
#
_cell.length_a   1.000
_cell.length_b   1.000
_cell.length_c   1.000
_cell.angle_alpha   90.00
_cell.angle_beta   90.00
_cell.angle_gamma   90.00
#
_symmetry.space_group_name_H-M   'P 1'
#
loop_
_entity.id
_entity.type
_entity.pdbx_description
1 polymer ?
#
loop_
_entity_poly.entity_id
_entity_poly.type
_entity_poly.pdbx_seq_one_letter_code
_entity_poly.pdbx_strand_id
1 'polypeptide(L)'
;MKITDWAVIFVIIIAPVVWLGGLRAENLREVNRLETRYTSALRTAVQDAAASLNRNELQQFESGYGSSKWMRADKEQALAALLRSLSLNFGVADDLTGQQILLGYIPAIVVMDYDGYFLYTADLDLSSDTWTYRWQDKKPYTYLDASGNSIAFTLDRQVTAYDAATNRWVSGLQNEIKSEVSIPLLQNEALFDAVRRATIVRRIEEDLAQAIRLHNQIAAKLGVDYTFTLPVIPQEEWNNTLDDVGMLVFLQGIPVGDHYYNNYAFGGGRLDLAPAVIGAVDPNTGIKYYFRESCDRANAYSYREEEIFPNERAAAEKGYFPLDCRESAP
;
A
#
# COMPACT_ATOMS: atom_id res chain seq x y z
N MET A 1 21.52 -57.14 36.05
CA MET A 1 21.57 -55.66 36.02
C MET A 1 20.57 -55.12 37.01
N LYS A 2 20.99 -54.21 37.88
CA LYS A 2 20.11 -53.50 38.81
C LYS A 2 19.31 -52.45 38.03
N ILE A 3 18.18 -52.01 38.57
CA ILE A 3 17.33 -50.99 37.93
C ILE A 3 18.11 -49.67 37.68
N THR A 4 19.15 -49.43 38.48
CA THR A 4 20.10 -48.32 38.34
C THR A 4 20.90 -48.39 37.06
N ASP A 5 21.26 -49.59 36.59
CA ASP A 5 22.08 -49.77 35.39
C ASP A 5 21.27 -49.39 34.13
N TRP A 6 19.97 -49.72 34.13
CA TRP A 6 19.03 -49.31 33.07
C TRP A 6 18.77 -47.81 33.05
N ALA A 7 18.72 -47.16 34.21
CA ALA A 7 18.56 -45.70 34.29
C ALA A 7 19.78 -44.95 33.73
N VAL A 8 20.99 -45.43 33.97
CA VAL A 8 22.22 -44.82 33.44
C VAL A 8 22.27 -44.90 31.91
N ILE A 9 21.93 -46.06 31.34
CA ILE A 9 21.87 -46.23 29.87
C ILE A 9 20.82 -45.30 29.25
N PHE A 10 19.65 -45.16 29.88
CA PHE A 10 18.60 -44.24 29.43
C PHE A 10 19.09 -42.79 29.39
N VAL A 11 19.77 -42.31 30.44
CA VAL A 11 20.29 -40.94 30.49
C VAL A 11 21.36 -40.71 29.41
N ILE A 12 22.26 -41.66 29.19
CA ILE A 12 23.30 -41.56 28.14
C ILE A 12 22.69 -41.44 26.74
N ILE A 13 21.55 -42.10 26.49
CA ILE A 13 20.85 -42.04 25.19
C ILE A 13 20.01 -40.75 25.07
N ILE A 14 19.29 -40.38 26.13
CA ILE A 14 18.31 -39.27 26.10
C ILE A 14 19.00 -37.90 26.21
N ALA A 15 20.03 -37.77 27.06
CA ALA A 15 20.73 -36.50 27.27
C ALA A 15 21.25 -35.85 25.97
N PRO A 16 21.94 -36.55 25.05
CA PRO A 16 22.40 -35.95 23.80
C PRO A 16 21.24 -35.54 22.88
N VAL A 17 20.12 -36.29 22.88
CA VAL A 17 18.93 -35.95 22.09
C VAL A 17 18.26 -34.67 22.62
N VAL A 18 18.11 -34.56 23.94
CA VAL A 18 17.55 -33.36 24.58
C VAL A 18 18.45 -32.15 24.37
N TRP A 19 19.77 -32.32 24.48
CA TRP A 19 20.73 -31.25 24.24
C TRP A 19 20.72 -30.77 22.80
N LEU A 20 20.72 -31.67 21.82
CA LEU A 20 20.60 -31.33 20.39
C LEU A 20 19.26 -30.64 20.08
N GLY A 21 18.17 -31.09 20.73
CA GLY A 21 16.86 -30.44 20.65
C GLY A 21 16.87 -29.02 21.21
N GLY A 22 17.57 -28.79 22.33
CA GLY A 22 17.76 -27.48 22.93
C GLY A 22 18.46 -26.49 22.00
N LEU A 23 19.58 -26.91 21.39
CA LEU A 23 20.32 -26.07 20.43
C LEU A 23 19.47 -25.68 19.22
N ARG A 24 18.70 -26.64 18.66
CA ARG A 24 17.78 -26.36 17.55
C ARG A 24 16.66 -25.41 17.96
N ALA A 25 16.13 -25.56 19.17
CA ALA A 25 15.08 -24.70 19.68
C ALA A 25 15.59 -23.26 19.90
N GLU A 26 16.82 -23.08 20.36
CA GLU A 26 17.44 -21.75 20.50
C GLU A 26 17.66 -21.09 19.15
N ASN A 27 18.22 -21.80 18.16
CA ASN A 27 18.39 -21.28 16.81
C ASN A 27 17.04 -20.89 16.18
N LEU A 28 16.01 -21.74 16.31
CA LEU A 28 14.68 -21.46 15.77
C LEU A 28 14.05 -20.21 16.42
N ARG A 29 14.25 -20.01 17.72
CA ARG A 29 13.78 -18.82 18.43
C ARG A 29 14.47 -17.56 17.93
N GLU A 30 15.77 -17.60 17.69
CA GLU A 30 16.51 -16.45 17.20
C GLU A 30 16.13 -16.11 15.75
N VAL A 31 15.96 -17.11 14.90
CA VAL A 31 15.46 -16.91 13.52
C VAL A 31 14.08 -16.26 13.54
N ASN A 32 13.12 -16.82 14.29
CA ASN A 32 11.78 -16.25 14.39
C ASN A 32 11.78 -14.81 14.94
N ARG A 33 12.67 -14.52 15.90
CA ARG A 33 12.87 -13.17 16.43
C ARG A 33 13.38 -12.21 15.36
N LEU A 34 14.36 -12.61 14.55
CA LEU A 34 14.89 -11.81 13.46
C LEU A 34 13.84 -11.56 12.38
N GLU A 35 13.10 -12.59 11.96
CA GLU A 35 12.01 -12.44 10.99
C GLU A 35 10.93 -11.47 11.48
N THR A 36 10.53 -11.59 12.75
CA THR A 36 9.55 -10.68 13.36
C THR A 36 10.08 -9.24 13.38
N ARG A 37 11.35 -9.05 13.73
CA ARG A 37 12.00 -7.73 13.73
C ARG A 37 12.04 -7.12 12.33
N TYR A 38 12.46 -7.89 11.32
CA TYR A 38 12.53 -7.41 9.94
C TYR A 38 11.14 -7.15 9.35
N THR A 39 10.16 -7.98 9.67
CA THR A 39 8.77 -7.78 9.26
C THR A 39 8.20 -6.50 9.88
N SER A 40 8.43 -6.28 11.18
CA SER A 40 8.00 -5.05 11.85
C SER A 40 8.69 -3.83 11.25
N ALA A 41 10.01 -3.90 11.02
CA ALA A 41 10.77 -2.81 10.41
C ALA A 41 10.24 -2.43 9.01
N LEU A 42 10.00 -3.45 8.17
CA LEU A 42 9.46 -3.26 6.82
C LEU A 42 8.06 -2.64 6.87
N ARG A 43 7.15 -3.19 7.69
CA ARG A 43 5.78 -2.67 7.82
C ARG A 43 5.74 -1.25 8.35
N THR A 44 6.54 -0.94 9.39
CA THR A 44 6.65 0.43 9.91
C THR A 44 7.16 1.39 8.85
N ALA A 45 8.21 1.02 8.11
CA ALA A 45 8.75 1.90 7.08
C ALA A 45 7.77 2.14 5.92
N VAL A 46 7.04 1.10 5.49
CA VAL A 46 5.99 1.24 4.47
C VAL A 46 4.82 2.08 4.98
N GLN A 47 4.44 1.94 6.25
CA GLN A 47 3.40 2.77 6.87
C GLN A 47 3.80 4.25 6.95
N ASP A 48 5.06 4.54 7.34
CA ASP A 48 5.59 5.91 7.35
C ASP A 48 5.60 6.52 5.95
N ALA A 49 6.01 5.72 4.95
CA ALA A 49 6.01 6.12 3.56
C ALA A 49 4.60 6.37 3.01
N ALA A 50 3.65 5.50 3.33
CA ALA A 50 2.27 5.65 2.95
C ALA A 50 1.65 6.92 3.56
N ALA A 51 1.96 7.23 4.82
CA ALA A 51 1.52 8.47 5.47
C ALA A 51 2.05 9.74 4.78
N SER A 52 3.23 9.69 4.16
CA SER A 52 3.74 10.78 3.34
C SER A 52 3.12 10.87 1.94
N LEU A 53 2.54 9.79 1.39
CA LEU A 53 1.86 9.86 0.08
C LEU A 53 0.63 10.79 0.10
N ASN A 54 0.00 10.96 1.27
CA ASN A 54 -1.12 11.89 1.46
C ASN A 54 -0.70 13.36 1.59
N ARG A 55 0.59 13.65 1.70
CA ARG A 55 1.07 15.03 1.72
C ARG A 55 1.25 15.44 0.27
N ASN A 56 0.33 16.26 -0.22
CA ASN A 56 0.30 16.69 -1.63
C ASN A 56 1.65 17.26 -2.08
N GLU A 57 2.07 16.89 -3.29
CA GLU A 57 3.30 17.37 -3.97
C GLU A 57 3.37 18.91 -4.08
N LEU A 58 2.23 19.59 -4.14
CA LEU A 58 2.16 21.07 -4.26
C LEU A 58 1.09 21.65 -3.32
N GLN A 59 1.48 22.68 -2.55
CA GLN A 59 0.64 23.43 -1.59
C GLN A 59 -0.63 24.04 -2.21
N GLN A 60 -0.63 24.28 -3.53
CA GLN A 60 -1.79 24.81 -4.27
C GLN A 60 -2.93 23.78 -4.49
N PHE A 61 -2.69 22.50 -4.18
CA PHE A 61 -3.70 21.44 -4.19
C PHE A 61 -4.17 21.07 -2.77
N GLU A 62 -3.77 21.85 -1.75
CA GLU A 62 -4.37 21.75 -0.42
C GLU A 62 -5.81 22.28 -0.47
N SER A 63 -6.76 21.36 -0.29
CA SER A 63 -8.13 21.52 0.22
C SER A 63 -8.71 22.94 0.20
N GLY A 64 -8.87 23.51 -0.99
CA GLY A 64 -9.96 24.44 -1.29
C GLY A 64 -11.25 23.67 -1.51
N TYR A 65 -12.40 24.29 -1.22
CA TYR A 65 -13.80 23.78 -1.20
C TYR A 65 -14.32 22.98 -2.42
N GLY A 66 -13.47 22.49 -3.32
CA GLY A 66 -13.84 21.59 -4.41
C GLY A 66 -12.71 20.73 -5.00
N SER A 67 -11.56 20.57 -4.35
CA SER A 67 -10.39 19.88 -4.93
C SER A 67 -9.81 18.75 -4.06
N SER A 68 -10.66 17.96 -3.40
CA SER A 68 -10.23 16.71 -2.75
C SER A 68 -9.92 15.57 -3.75
N LYS A 69 -10.16 15.77 -5.05
CA LYS A 69 -10.17 14.68 -6.06
C LYS A 69 -8.84 14.52 -6.85
N TRP A 70 -7.84 15.36 -6.61
CA TRP A 70 -6.58 15.35 -7.38
C TRP A 70 -5.35 15.26 -6.46
N MET A 71 -5.34 14.31 -5.53
CA MET A 71 -4.16 14.03 -4.70
C MET A 71 -3.16 13.24 -5.53
N ARG A 72 -2.08 13.89 -5.97
CA ARG A 72 -0.93 13.21 -6.57
C ARG A 72 0.00 12.76 -5.46
N ALA A 73 0.34 11.49 -5.47
CA ALA A 73 1.29 10.91 -4.54
C ALA A 73 2.68 11.59 -4.65
N ASP A 74 3.18 12.15 -3.55
CA ASP A 74 4.59 12.59 -3.44
C ASP A 74 5.49 11.36 -3.27
N LYS A 75 5.82 10.73 -4.41
CA LYS A 75 6.62 9.49 -4.45
C LYS A 75 8.04 9.71 -3.92
N GLU A 76 8.62 10.90 -4.11
CA GLU A 76 9.95 11.26 -3.61
C GLU A 76 9.97 11.36 -2.08
N GLN A 77 9.00 12.07 -1.49
CA GLN A 77 8.87 12.15 -0.04
C GLN A 77 8.56 10.77 0.56
N ALA A 78 7.72 9.98 -0.11
CA ALA A 78 7.42 8.62 0.33
C ALA A 78 8.64 7.70 0.29
N LEU A 79 9.45 7.76 -0.78
CA LEU A 79 10.70 7.02 -0.85
C LEU A 79 11.68 7.47 0.23
N ALA A 80 11.82 8.79 0.46
CA ALA A 80 12.69 9.31 1.49
C ALA A 80 12.27 8.84 2.89
N ALA A 81 10.95 8.84 3.19
CA ALA A 81 10.40 8.33 4.43
C ALA A 81 10.65 6.81 4.58
N LEU A 82 10.39 6.03 3.54
CA LEU A 82 10.66 4.59 3.51
C LEU A 82 12.13 4.29 3.83
N LEU A 83 13.06 4.87 3.05
CA LEU A 83 14.48 4.59 3.18
C LEU A 83 15.02 5.05 4.53
N ARG A 84 14.55 6.19 5.05
CA ARG A 84 14.91 6.66 6.39
C ARG A 84 14.45 5.67 7.46
N SER A 85 13.18 5.27 7.45
CA SER A 85 12.63 4.37 8.45
C SER A 85 13.25 2.98 8.38
N LEU A 86 13.50 2.44 7.18
CA LEU A 86 14.26 1.19 7.04
C LEU A 86 15.68 1.36 7.60
N SER A 87 16.40 2.40 7.21
CA SER A 87 17.78 2.62 7.66
C SER A 87 17.89 2.75 9.18
N LEU A 88 16.92 3.39 9.83
CA LEU A 88 16.85 3.47 11.30
C LEU A 88 16.60 2.09 11.93
N ASN A 89 15.65 1.32 11.40
CA ASN A 89 15.32 0.00 11.95
C ASN A 89 16.44 -1.04 11.77
N PHE A 90 17.18 -0.95 10.66
CA PHE A 90 18.34 -1.79 10.36
C PHE A 90 19.65 -1.27 10.97
N GLY A 91 19.65 -0.08 11.57
CA GLY A 91 20.83 0.49 12.23
C GLY A 91 21.91 1.01 11.26
N VAL A 92 21.52 1.35 10.04
CA VAL A 92 22.41 1.84 8.96
C VAL A 92 22.15 3.31 8.60
N ALA A 93 21.43 4.05 9.44
CA ALA A 93 21.07 5.46 9.17
C ALA A 93 22.28 6.38 8.98
N ASP A 94 23.40 6.11 9.64
CA ASP A 94 24.64 6.89 9.53
C ASP A 94 25.69 6.22 8.62
N ASP A 95 25.36 5.10 7.97
CA ASP A 95 26.27 4.35 7.09
C ASP A 95 25.74 4.27 5.65
N LEU A 96 26.38 5.04 4.76
CA LEU A 96 26.04 5.05 3.34
C LEU A 96 26.22 3.69 2.66
N THR A 97 27.22 2.90 3.10
CA THR A 97 27.47 1.57 2.53
C THR A 97 26.38 0.60 2.95
N GLY A 98 26.03 0.60 4.24
CA GLY A 98 24.91 -0.17 4.78
C GLY A 98 23.57 0.16 4.11
N GLN A 99 23.32 1.43 3.80
CA GLN A 99 22.13 1.85 3.05
C GLN A 99 22.10 1.30 1.62
N GLN A 100 23.23 1.30 0.92
CA GLN A 100 23.33 0.71 -0.42
C GLN A 100 23.15 -0.81 -0.41
N ILE A 101 23.73 -1.49 0.58
CA ILE A 101 23.54 -2.94 0.78
C ILE A 101 22.06 -3.25 1.05
N LEU A 102 21.41 -2.44 1.90
CA LEU A 102 19.98 -2.59 2.20
C LEU A 102 19.11 -2.43 0.95
N LEU A 103 19.40 -1.45 0.09
CA LEU A 103 18.73 -1.30 -1.21
C LEU A 103 18.92 -2.53 -2.10
N GLY A 104 20.07 -3.20 -2.03
CA GLY A 104 20.33 -4.45 -2.75
C GLY A 104 19.40 -5.61 -2.39
N TYR A 105 18.73 -5.57 -1.23
CA TYR A 105 17.70 -6.54 -0.85
C TYR A 105 16.28 -6.15 -1.32
N ILE A 106 16.13 -5.00 -1.98
CA ILE A 106 14.86 -4.46 -2.48
C ILE A 106 14.90 -4.49 -4.01
N PRO A 107 14.26 -5.48 -4.65
CA PRO A 107 14.30 -5.58 -6.11
C PRO A 107 13.52 -4.46 -6.79
N ALA A 108 12.42 -4.02 -6.19
CA ALA A 108 11.57 -2.94 -6.69
C ALA A 108 10.71 -2.34 -5.57
N ILE A 109 10.39 -1.05 -5.71
CA ILE A 109 9.36 -0.36 -4.92
C ILE A 109 8.30 0.15 -5.91
N VAL A 110 7.03 -0.05 -5.59
CA VAL A 110 5.91 0.47 -6.38
C VAL A 110 5.22 1.56 -5.58
N VAL A 111 4.98 2.70 -6.22
CA VAL A 111 4.08 3.74 -5.71
C VAL A 111 2.87 3.79 -6.63
N MET A 112 1.72 3.41 -6.09
CA MET A 112 0.43 3.54 -6.76
C MET A 112 -0.08 4.96 -6.58
N ASP A 113 -0.40 5.58 -7.70
CA ASP A 113 -0.99 6.91 -7.80
C ASP A 113 -2.40 6.78 -8.41
N TYR A 114 -3.16 7.88 -8.45
CA TYR A 114 -4.57 7.88 -8.80
C TYR A 114 -4.89 7.31 -10.20
N ASP A 115 -4.09 7.61 -11.22
CA ASP A 115 -4.29 7.26 -12.64
C ASP A 115 -3.15 6.40 -13.22
N GLY A 116 -2.23 5.93 -12.37
CA GLY A 116 -1.12 5.07 -12.75
C GLY A 116 -0.19 4.79 -11.59
N TYR A 117 0.96 4.20 -11.88
CA TYR A 117 1.93 3.81 -10.85
C TYR A 117 3.36 4.13 -11.30
N PHE A 118 4.24 4.30 -10.32
CA PHE A 118 5.67 4.47 -10.49
C PHE A 118 6.41 3.26 -9.97
N LEU A 119 7.50 2.90 -10.64
CA LEU A 119 8.44 1.88 -10.18
C LEU A 119 9.77 2.54 -9.85
N TYR A 120 10.32 2.24 -8.68
CA TYR A 120 11.69 2.54 -8.32
C TYR A 120 12.51 1.26 -8.34
N THR A 121 13.43 1.16 -9.29
CA THR A 121 14.15 -0.07 -9.60
C THR A 121 15.60 0.25 -9.93
N ALA A 122 16.48 -0.74 -9.78
CA ALA A 122 17.82 -0.64 -10.33
C ALA A 122 17.74 -0.56 -11.85
N ASP A 123 18.47 0.38 -12.44
CA ASP A 123 18.63 0.55 -13.88
C ASP A 123 20.10 0.40 -14.25
N LEU A 124 20.38 -0.26 -15.37
CA LEU A 124 21.71 -0.56 -15.87
C LEU A 124 22.12 0.53 -16.85
N ASP A 125 23.12 1.33 -16.49
CA ASP A 125 23.73 2.26 -17.41
C ASP A 125 24.69 1.51 -18.34
N LEU A 126 24.21 1.21 -19.55
CA LEU A 126 24.97 0.51 -20.59
C LEU A 126 26.28 1.23 -20.97
N SER A 127 26.41 2.53 -20.68
CA SER A 127 27.59 3.32 -21.01
C SER A 127 28.71 3.20 -19.99
N SER A 128 28.38 2.98 -18.71
CA SER A 128 29.33 2.98 -17.60
C SER A 128 29.44 1.64 -16.89
N ASP A 129 28.62 0.64 -17.26
CA ASP A 129 28.43 -0.65 -16.56
C ASP A 129 28.15 -0.47 -15.06
N THR A 130 27.68 0.72 -14.68
CA THR A 130 27.18 1.00 -13.34
C THR A 130 25.67 0.81 -13.31
N TRP A 131 25.14 0.55 -12.13
CA TRP A 131 23.71 0.49 -11.91
C TRP A 131 23.32 1.52 -10.87
N THR A 132 22.18 2.16 -11.09
CA THR A 132 21.62 3.13 -10.14
C THR A 132 20.14 2.91 -9.99
N TYR A 133 19.64 3.01 -8.76
CA TYR A 133 18.20 3.00 -8.56
C TYR A 133 17.60 4.33 -9.03
N ARG A 134 16.55 4.26 -9.84
CA ARG A 134 15.83 5.43 -10.34
C ARG A 134 14.35 5.16 -10.49
N TRP A 135 13.58 6.24 -10.51
CA TRP A 135 12.18 6.19 -10.92
C TRP A 135 12.08 5.91 -12.42
N GLN A 136 11.21 4.97 -12.75
CA GLN A 136 10.73 4.75 -14.10
C GLN A 136 9.60 5.74 -14.42
N ASP A 137 9.32 5.94 -15.70
CA ASP A 137 8.19 6.74 -16.15
C ASP A 137 6.87 6.20 -15.60
N LYS A 138 5.93 7.12 -15.33
CA LYS A 138 4.59 6.75 -14.85
C LYS A 138 3.90 5.85 -15.85
N LYS A 139 3.41 4.70 -15.38
CA LYS A 139 2.66 3.77 -16.21
C LYS A 139 1.17 3.86 -15.91
N PRO A 140 0.32 4.13 -16.92
CA PRO A 140 -1.12 4.25 -16.71
C PRO A 140 -1.78 2.87 -16.61
N TYR A 141 -2.91 2.81 -15.88
CA TYR A 141 -3.71 1.59 -15.75
C TYR A 141 -4.54 1.33 -17.02
N THR A 142 -3.91 0.76 -18.05
CA THR A 142 -4.53 0.61 -19.37
C THR A 142 -5.04 -0.80 -19.65
N TYR A 143 -6.26 -0.86 -20.17
CA TYR A 143 -6.91 -2.05 -20.70
C TYR A 143 -7.24 -1.87 -22.17
N LEU A 144 -6.99 -2.91 -22.96
CA LEU A 144 -7.32 -2.99 -24.38
C LEU A 144 -8.27 -4.16 -24.57
N ASP A 145 -9.38 -3.94 -25.27
CA ASP A 145 -10.28 -5.02 -25.64
C ASP A 145 -10.00 -5.55 -27.06
N ALA A 146 -10.63 -6.68 -27.40
CA ALA A 146 -10.50 -7.29 -28.72
C ALA A 146 -11.11 -6.45 -29.85
N SER A 147 -11.97 -5.49 -29.51
CA SER A 147 -12.65 -4.59 -30.45
C SER A 147 -11.82 -3.34 -30.76
N GLY A 148 -10.65 -3.17 -30.13
CA GLY A 148 -9.77 -2.01 -30.30
C GLY A 148 -10.09 -0.84 -29.38
N ASN A 149 -11.01 -0.98 -28.42
CA ASN A 149 -11.25 0.03 -27.41
C ASN A 149 -10.10 0.03 -26.40
N SER A 150 -9.72 1.24 -25.95
CA SER A 150 -8.68 1.43 -24.94
C SER A 150 -9.28 2.16 -23.75
N ILE A 151 -9.05 1.66 -22.54
CA ILE A 151 -9.59 2.25 -21.31
C ILE A 151 -8.43 2.49 -20.36
N ALA A 152 -8.23 3.74 -19.97
CA ALA A 152 -7.37 4.13 -18.86
C ALA A 152 -8.22 4.24 -17.60
N PHE A 153 -7.94 3.37 -16.65
CA PHE A 153 -8.58 3.35 -15.33
C PHE A 153 -7.89 4.29 -14.35
N THR A 154 -8.62 4.65 -13.30
CA THR A 154 -8.10 5.24 -12.07
C THR A 154 -8.36 4.30 -10.88
N LEU A 155 -7.87 4.67 -9.71
CA LEU A 155 -8.14 3.97 -8.44
C LEU A 155 -9.60 4.08 -7.99
N ASP A 156 -10.36 5.03 -8.53
CA ASP A 156 -11.81 5.14 -8.34
C ASP A 156 -12.59 4.66 -9.58
N ARG A 157 -13.79 5.22 -9.83
CA ARG A 157 -14.64 4.90 -10.98
C ARG A 157 -14.53 5.89 -12.14
N GLN A 158 -13.59 6.84 -12.08
CA GLN A 158 -13.29 7.73 -13.20
C GLN A 158 -12.56 6.93 -14.28
N VAL A 159 -12.88 7.17 -15.55
CA VAL A 159 -12.13 6.55 -16.65
C VAL A 159 -11.95 7.49 -17.81
N THR A 160 -10.92 7.23 -18.60
CA THR A 160 -10.77 7.79 -19.94
C THR A 160 -10.77 6.64 -20.94
N ALA A 161 -11.78 6.62 -21.81
CA ALA A 161 -11.99 5.54 -22.76
C ALA A 161 -11.97 6.05 -24.20
N TYR A 162 -11.31 5.30 -25.06
CA TYR A 162 -11.37 5.41 -26.51
C TYR A 162 -12.36 4.37 -27.03
N ASP A 163 -13.45 4.85 -27.64
CA ASP A 163 -14.43 4.03 -28.33
C ASP A 163 -14.05 3.92 -29.81
N ALA A 164 -13.66 2.72 -30.24
CA ALA A 164 -13.25 2.42 -31.60
C ALA A 164 -14.42 2.45 -32.60
N ALA A 165 -15.66 2.20 -32.16
CA ALA A 165 -16.83 2.22 -33.02
C ALA A 165 -17.22 3.66 -33.40
N THR A 166 -17.04 4.61 -32.47
CA THR A 166 -17.35 6.03 -32.69
C THR A 166 -16.11 6.91 -32.89
N ASN A 167 -14.92 6.32 -32.83
CA ASN A 167 -13.61 6.98 -32.98
C ASN A 167 -13.46 8.23 -32.10
N ARG A 168 -13.85 8.14 -30.83
CA ARG A 168 -13.82 9.27 -29.89
C ARG A 168 -13.26 8.90 -28.53
N TRP A 169 -12.68 9.90 -27.89
CA TRP A 169 -12.28 9.84 -26.49
C TRP A 169 -13.40 10.40 -25.61
N VAL A 170 -13.71 9.69 -24.54
CA VAL A 170 -14.68 10.11 -23.52
C VAL A 170 -14.00 9.96 -22.16
N SER A 171 -14.19 10.95 -21.29
CA SER A 171 -13.66 10.93 -19.92
C SER A 171 -14.76 11.33 -18.96
N GLY A 172 -14.93 10.58 -17.88
CA GLY A 172 -16.01 10.80 -16.91
C GLY A 172 -16.10 9.68 -15.89
N LEU A 173 -17.06 9.80 -14.97
CA LEU A 173 -17.41 8.68 -14.11
C LEU A 173 -18.06 7.59 -14.94
N GLN A 174 -17.75 6.33 -14.61
CA GLN A 174 -18.25 5.19 -15.37
C GLN A 174 -19.78 5.17 -15.52
N ASN A 175 -20.53 5.62 -14.52
CA ASN A 175 -22.00 5.69 -14.54
C ASN A 175 -22.55 6.82 -15.43
N GLU A 176 -21.82 7.91 -15.58
CA GLU A 176 -22.21 9.07 -16.40
C GLU A 176 -22.00 8.79 -17.90
N ILE A 177 -20.89 8.13 -18.24
CA ILE A 177 -20.50 7.94 -19.63
C ILE A 177 -21.13 6.71 -20.30
N LYS A 178 -21.86 5.86 -19.55
CA LYS A 178 -22.47 4.61 -20.08
C LYS A 178 -23.37 4.87 -21.28
N SER A 179 -24.14 5.96 -21.25
CA SER A 179 -25.05 6.33 -22.34
C SER A 179 -24.33 6.88 -23.56
N GLU A 180 -23.07 7.28 -23.42
CA GLU A 180 -22.27 7.85 -24.49
C GLU A 180 -21.44 6.77 -25.20
N VAL A 181 -20.86 5.83 -24.47
CA VAL A 181 -19.93 4.84 -25.04
C VAL A 181 -20.61 3.53 -25.41
N SER A 182 -20.22 2.92 -26.53
CA SER A 182 -20.71 1.60 -26.96
C SER A 182 -19.90 0.42 -26.37
N ILE A 183 -18.95 0.72 -25.47
CA ILE A 183 -18.00 -0.23 -24.89
C ILE A 183 -18.73 -1.16 -23.88
N PRO A 184 -18.80 -2.48 -24.13
CA PRO A 184 -19.55 -3.41 -23.25
C PRO A 184 -19.08 -3.42 -21.81
N LEU A 185 -17.77 -3.25 -21.58
CA LEU A 185 -17.21 -3.24 -20.23
C LEU A 185 -17.78 -2.10 -19.37
N LEU A 186 -18.04 -0.94 -19.99
CA LEU A 186 -18.54 0.24 -19.27
C LEU A 186 -20.03 0.12 -18.94
N GLN A 187 -20.77 -0.83 -19.53
CA GLN A 187 -22.21 -0.99 -19.30
C GLN A 187 -22.54 -1.74 -18.00
N ASN A 188 -21.64 -2.60 -17.51
CA ASN A 188 -21.87 -3.42 -16.32
C ASN A 188 -20.93 -2.98 -15.19
N GLU A 189 -21.48 -2.45 -14.09
CA GLU A 189 -20.70 -1.93 -12.96
C GLU A 189 -19.86 -2.99 -12.25
N ALA A 190 -20.43 -4.17 -11.99
CA ALA A 190 -19.73 -5.23 -11.29
C ALA A 190 -18.58 -5.79 -12.15
N LEU A 191 -18.84 -5.97 -13.45
CA LEU A 191 -17.81 -6.41 -14.39
C LEU A 191 -16.73 -5.34 -14.57
N PHE A 192 -17.13 -4.07 -14.66
CA PHE A 192 -16.22 -2.94 -14.73
C PHE A 192 -15.26 -2.93 -13.55
N ASP A 193 -15.76 -2.99 -12.32
CA ASP A 193 -14.90 -2.93 -11.14
C ASP A 193 -13.98 -4.15 -11.03
N ALA A 194 -14.49 -5.34 -11.37
CA ALA A 194 -13.68 -6.56 -11.42
C ALA A 194 -12.54 -6.46 -12.44
N VAL A 195 -12.82 -6.00 -13.67
CA VAL A 195 -11.79 -5.85 -14.72
C VAL A 195 -10.84 -4.71 -14.42
N ARG A 196 -11.31 -3.61 -13.84
CA ARG A 196 -10.49 -2.49 -13.37
C ARG A 196 -9.44 -2.98 -12.38
N ARG A 197 -9.88 -3.62 -11.28
CA ARG A 197 -8.99 -4.16 -10.25
C ARG A 197 -8.02 -5.19 -10.85
N ALA A 198 -8.52 -6.15 -11.62
CA ALA A 198 -7.68 -7.16 -12.26
C ALA A 198 -6.65 -6.56 -13.23
N THR A 199 -7.01 -5.49 -13.96
CA THR A 199 -6.09 -4.79 -14.86
C THR A 199 -4.99 -4.08 -14.07
N ILE A 200 -5.34 -3.37 -13.01
CA ILE A 200 -4.35 -2.67 -12.17
C ILE A 200 -3.34 -3.67 -11.60
N VAL A 201 -3.83 -4.74 -10.96
CA VAL A 201 -2.97 -5.81 -10.40
C VAL A 201 -2.07 -6.41 -11.46
N ARG A 202 -2.66 -6.85 -12.59
CA ARG A 202 -1.89 -7.49 -13.66
C ARG A 202 -0.80 -6.58 -14.22
N ARG A 203 -1.09 -5.29 -14.43
CA ARG A 203 -0.10 -4.32 -14.94
C ARG A 203 1.07 -4.14 -13.98
N ILE A 204 0.78 -4.00 -12.69
CA ILE A 204 1.81 -3.90 -11.65
C ILE A 204 2.64 -5.18 -11.58
N GLU A 205 2.01 -6.36 -11.58
CA GLU A 205 2.69 -7.66 -11.54
C GLU A 205 3.58 -7.90 -12.77
N GLU A 206 3.10 -7.59 -13.98
CA GLU A 206 3.86 -7.72 -15.24
C GLU A 206 5.16 -6.89 -15.20
N ASP A 207 5.08 -5.67 -14.67
CA ASP A 207 6.22 -4.77 -14.57
C ASP A 207 7.14 -5.08 -13.40
N LEU A 208 6.59 -5.52 -12.27
CA LEU A 208 7.39 -6.03 -11.17
C LEU A 208 8.18 -7.26 -11.58
N ALA A 209 7.57 -8.17 -12.34
CA ALA A 209 8.27 -9.32 -12.89
C ALA A 209 9.43 -8.89 -13.81
N GLN A 210 9.26 -7.82 -14.58
CA GLN A 210 10.36 -7.24 -15.39
C GLN A 210 11.46 -6.64 -14.51
N ALA A 211 11.09 -5.85 -13.50
CA ALA A 211 12.03 -5.23 -12.57
C ALA A 211 12.85 -6.27 -11.79
N ILE A 212 12.20 -7.32 -11.26
CA ILE A 212 12.85 -8.42 -10.54
C ILE A 212 13.80 -9.19 -11.46
N ARG A 213 13.44 -9.41 -12.73
CA ARG A 213 14.36 -10.03 -13.70
C ARG A 213 15.61 -9.18 -13.92
N LEU A 214 15.46 -7.86 -14.06
CA LEU A 214 16.60 -6.94 -14.19
C LEU A 214 17.47 -6.96 -12.92
N HIS A 215 16.83 -6.92 -11.75
CA HIS A 215 17.54 -6.99 -10.48
C HIS A 215 18.33 -8.29 -10.33
N ASN A 216 17.76 -9.44 -10.71
CA ASN A 216 18.48 -10.73 -10.73
C ASN A 216 19.69 -10.71 -11.67
N GLN A 217 19.62 -10.04 -12.83
CA GLN A 217 20.76 -9.90 -13.73
C GLN A 217 21.90 -9.09 -13.08
N ILE A 218 21.55 -8.01 -12.39
CA ILE A 218 22.51 -7.18 -11.64
C ILE A 218 23.11 -7.99 -10.48
N ALA A 219 22.28 -8.67 -9.70
CA ALA A 219 22.70 -9.51 -8.58
C ALA A 219 23.67 -10.62 -9.01
N ALA A 220 23.40 -11.29 -10.14
CA ALA A 220 24.28 -12.29 -10.72
C ALA A 220 25.65 -11.71 -11.13
N LYS A 221 25.68 -10.50 -11.71
CA LYS A 221 26.95 -9.80 -12.03
C LYS A 221 27.78 -9.50 -10.77
N LEU A 222 27.12 -9.26 -9.64
CA LEU A 222 27.76 -8.99 -8.35
C LEU A 222 28.13 -10.26 -7.56
N GLY A 223 27.87 -11.45 -8.11
CA GLY A 223 28.19 -12.73 -7.46
C GLY A 223 27.21 -13.12 -6.34
N VAL A 224 26.00 -12.56 -6.34
CA VAL A 224 24.93 -12.92 -5.39
C VAL A 224 24.27 -14.23 -5.84
N ASP A 225 24.30 -15.25 -4.99
CA ASP A 225 23.74 -16.60 -5.25
C ASP A 225 22.24 -16.72 -4.88
N TYR A 226 21.57 -15.59 -4.64
CA TYR A 226 20.15 -15.53 -4.30
C TYR A 226 19.32 -15.13 -5.53
N THR A 227 18.20 -15.82 -5.76
CA THR A 227 17.25 -15.50 -6.84
C THR A 227 16.01 -14.82 -6.26
N PHE A 228 15.81 -13.56 -6.61
CA PHE A 228 14.65 -12.78 -6.25
C PHE A 228 13.42 -13.23 -7.04
N THR A 229 12.27 -13.31 -6.38
CA THR A 229 11.01 -13.77 -7.00
C THR A 229 9.85 -12.85 -6.64
N LEU A 230 8.82 -12.80 -7.47
CA LEU A 230 7.59 -12.08 -7.14
C LEU A 230 6.78 -12.94 -6.15
N PRO A 231 6.53 -12.48 -4.90
CA PRO A 231 5.69 -13.23 -4.00
C PRO A 231 4.23 -13.19 -4.46
N VAL A 232 3.48 -14.22 -4.09
CA VAL A 232 2.04 -14.26 -4.34
C VAL A 232 1.34 -13.36 -3.32
N ILE A 233 0.73 -12.28 -3.79
CA ILE A 233 -0.05 -11.36 -2.96
C ILE A 233 -1.52 -11.78 -2.99
N PRO A 234 -2.17 -12.05 -1.84
CA PRO A 234 -3.58 -12.41 -1.79
C PRO A 234 -4.49 -11.32 -2.39
N GLN A 235 -5.57 -11.71 -3.06
CA GLN A 235 -6.54 -10.75 -3.60
C GLN A 235 -7.15 -9.84 -2.52
N GLU A 236 -7.29 -10.31 -1.29
CA GLU A 236 -7.80 -9.50 -0.18
C GLU A 236 -6.89 -8.30 0.11
N GLU A 237 -5.56 -8.47 0.08
CA GLU A 237 -4.62 -7.37 0.31
C GLU A 237 -4.61 -6.35 -0.84
N TRP A 238 -4.77 -6.83 -2.07
CA TRP A 238 -5.01 -5.96 -3.21
C TRP A 238 -6.31 -5.18 -3.06
N ASN A 239 -7.41 -5.85 -2.73
CA ASN A 239 -8.71 -5.21 -2.59
C ASN A 239 -8.71 -4.12 -1.52
N ASN A 240 -8.01 -4.34 -0.40
CA ASN A 240 -7.92 -3.39 0.70
C ASN A 240 -7.07 -2.15 0.36
N THR A 241 -6.24 -2.20 -0.68
CA THR A 241 -5.24 -1.15 -0.96
C THR A 241 -5.43 -0.45 -2.32
N LEU A 242 -6.14 -1.07 -3.27
CA LEU A 242 -6.35 -0.54 -4.62
C LEU A 242 -7.34 0.63 -4.70
N ASP A 243 -8.01 0.96 -3.61
CA ASP A 243 -8.99 2.06 -3.58
C ASP A 243 -8.32 3.43 -3.34
N ASP A 244 -7.05 3.45 -2.92
CA ASP A 244 -6.33 4.66 -2.55
C ASP A 244 -4.86 4.61 -3.01
N VAL A 245 -4.19 5.77 -3.05
CA VAL A 245 -2.73 5.83 -3.32
C VAL A 245 -1.99 4.97 -2.30
N GLY A 246 -0.90 4.33 -2.68
CA GLY A 246 -0.22 3.38 -1.80
C GLY A 246 1.19 3.02 -2.22
N MET A 247 1.90 2.31 -1.35
CA MET A 247 3.25 1.84 -1.60
C MET A 247 3.39 0.35 -1.31
N LEU A 248 3.96 -0.38 -2.27
CA LEU A 248 4.29 -1.79 -2.16
C LEU A 248 5.81 -1.98 -2.23
N VAL A 249 6.37 -2.64 -1.23
CA VAL A 249 7.82 -2.86 -1.11
C VAL A 249 8.10 -4.33 -0.85
N PHE A 250 9.12 -4.85 -1.52
CA PHE A 250 9.62 -6.21 -1.32
C PHE A 250 10.98 -6.16 -0.62
N LEU A 251 11.17 -7.02 0.37
CA LEU A 251 12.45 -7.21 1.05
C LEU A 251 12.79 -8.70 1.03
N GLN A 252 13.84 -9.05 0.28
CA GLN A 252 14.17 -10.45 -0.02
C GLN A 252 15.66 -10.72 0.04
N GLY A 253 16.03 -11.98 0.29
CA GLY A 253 17.41 -12.44 0.24
C GLY A 253 18.25 -12.09 1.47
N ILE A 254 17.63 -11.65 2.57
CA ILE A 254 18.36 -11.38 3.82
C ILE A 254 18.61 -12.72 4.54
N PRO A 255 19.87 -13.13 4.78
CA PRO A 255 20.13 -14.41 5.44
C PRO A 255 19.66 -14.41 6.90
N VAL A 256 18.85 -15.39 7.29
CA VAL A 256 18.36 -15.62 8.66
C VAL A 256 18.55 -17.10 9.03
N GLY A 257 19.59 -17.40 9.80
CA GLY A 257 19.92 -18.77 10.17
C GLY A 257 20.28 -19.63 8.96
N ASP A 258 19.43 -20.59 8.62
CA ASP A 258 19.63 -21.57 7.53
C ASP A 258 18.86 -21.25 6.23
N HIS A 259 18.12 -20.15 6.20
CA HIS A 259 17.35 -19.72 5.03
C HIS A 259 17.38 -18.20 4.85
N TYR A 260 16.62 -17.70 3.87
CA TYR A 260 16.51 -16.28 3.56
C TYR A 260 15.15 -15.74 3.99
N TYR A 261 15.17 -14.57 4.62
CA TYR A 261 13.99 -13.78 4.91
C TYR A 261 13.49 -13.13 3.62
N ASN A 262 12.23 -13.42 3.31
CA ASN A 262 11.53 -12.93 2.14
C ASN A 262 10.14 -12.47 2.55
N ASN A 263 9.90 -11.17 2.44
CA ASN A 263 8.62 -10.60 2.80
C ASN A 263 8.29 -9.40 1.92
N TYR A 264 7.06 -8.96 2.02
CA TYR A 264 6.59 -7.74 1.40
C TYR A 264 5.75 -6.95 2.41
N ALA A 265 5.58 -5.67 2.15
CA ALA A 265 4.60 -4.88 2.87
C ALA A 265 3.89 -3.94 1.91
N PHE A 266 2.60 -3.78 2.16
CA PHE A 266 1.72 -2.92 1.41
C PHE A 266 1.12 -1.88 2.36
N GLY A 267 1.31 -0.60 2.06
CA GLY A 267 0.78 0.51 2.84
C GLY A 267 -0.13 1.37 1.96
N GLY A 268 -1.41 1.43 2.32
CA GLY A 268 -2.34 2.41 1.76
C GLY A 268 -2.10 3.78 2.38
N GLY A 269 -2.16 4.82 1.55
CA GLY A 269 -2.01 6.20 1.94
C GLY A 269 -3.13 6.65 2.86
N ARG A 270 -4.34 6.07 2.75
CA ARG A 270 -5.48 6.42 3.61
C ARG A 270 -5.11 6.26 5.09
N LEU A 271 -4.75 7.37 5.73
CA LEU A 271 -5.08 7.54 7.13
C LEU A 271 -6.59 7.41 7.14
N ASP A 272 -7.13 6.46 7.89
CA ASP A 272 -8.54 6.48 8.24
C ASP A 272 -8.79 7.84 8.90
N LEU A 273 -9.17 8.83 8.10
CA LEU A 273 -9.71 10.07 8.57
C LEU A 273 -10.95 9.62 9.33
N ALA A 274 -10.89 9.70 10.66
CA ALA A 274 -12.07 9.53 11.47
C ALA A 274 -13.16 10.39 10.81
N PRO A 275 -14.34 9.81 10.49
CA PRO A 275 -15.32 10.46 9.63
C PRO A 275 -15.56 11.87 10.12
N ALA A 276 -15.43 12.85 9.22
CA ALA A 276 -15.37 14.25 9.60
C ALA A 276 -16.58 14.62 10.48
N VAL A 277 -16.33 15.36 11.56
CA VAL A 277 -17.40 15.78 12.48
C VAL A 277 -17.98 17.08 11.95
N ILE A 278 -19.21 17.03 11.47
CA ILE A 278 -19.92 18.18 10.89
C ILE A 278 -20.53 18.98 12.04
N GLY A 279 -20.22 20.27 12.10
CA GLY A 279 -20.86 21.25 12.95
C GLY A 279 -21.95 22.00 12.18
N ALA A 280 -23.18 21.94 12.67
CA ALA A 280 -24.33 22.60 12.08
C ALA A 280 -25.13 23.38 13.12
N VAL A 281 -25.97 24.29 12.65
CA VAL A 281 -26.85 25.10 13.49
C VAL A 281 -28.30 24.83 13.14
N ASP A 282 -29.11 24.61 14.17
CA ASP A 282 -30.55 24.51 14.00
C ASP A 282 -31.13 25.87 13.61
N PRO A 283 -31.75 26.01 12.43
CA PRO A 283 -32.29 27.29 11.97
C PRO A 283 -33.45 27.80 12.84
N ASN A 284 -34.15 26.92 13.58
CA ASN A 284 -35.30 27.29 14.40
C ASN A 284 -34.90 27.71 15.81
N THR A 285 -33.90 27.05 16.40
CA THR A 285 -33.49 27.28 17.79
C THR A 285 -32.17 28.04 17.92
N GLY A 286 -31.37 28.11 16.86
CA GLY A 286 -30.03 28.69 16.87
C GLY A 286 -28.99 27.85 17.61
N ILE A 287 -29.34 26.64 18.06
CA ILE A 287 -28.45 25.76 18.80
C ILE A 287 -27.45 25.09 17.86
N LYS A 288 -26.19 25.05 18.28
CA LYS A 288 -25.09 24.44 17.55
C LYS A 288 -24.98 22.96 17.89
N TYR A 289 -25.05 22.09 16.88
CA TYR A 289 -24.91 20.65 17.02
C TYR A 289 -23.74 20.12 16.20
N TYR A 290 -23.08 19.07 16.67
CA TYR A 290 -22.15 18.29 15.86
C TYR A 290 -22.63 16.85 15.68
N PHE A 291 -22.38 16.28 14.52
CA PHE A 291 -22.70 14.90 14.16
C PHE A 291 -21.72 14.38 13.10
N ARG A 292 -21.78 13.08 12.81
CA ARG A 292 -21.05 12.46 11.70
C ARG A 292 -21.99 12.29 10.51
N GLU A 293 -21.44 12.21 9.30
CA GLU A 293 -22.21 12.02 8.06
C GLU A 293 -23.17 10.82 8.11
N SER A 294 -22.82 9.79 8.90
CA SER A 294 -23.65 8.59 9.16
C SER A 294 -24.88 8.85 10.05
N CYS A 295 -25.20 10.09 10.41
CA CYS A 295 -26.31 10.42 11.31
C CYS A 295 -27.59 10.73 10.52
N ASP A 296 -28.47 9.73 10.38
CA ASP A 296 -29.73 9.88 9.63
C ASP A 296 -30.64 10.99 10.18
N ARG A 297 -30.58 11.24 11.50
CA ARG A 297 -31.35 12.30 12.14
C ARG A 297 -30.96 13.69 11.63
N ALA A 298 -29.69 13.91 11.32
CA ALA A 298 -29.24 15.19 10.79
C ALA A 298 -29.82 15.47 9.40
N ASN A 299 -29.97 14.44 8.57
CA ASN A 299 -30.57 14.54 7.23
C ASN A 299 -32.06 14.88 7.28
N ALA A 300 -32.77 14.54 8.37
CA ALA A 300 -34.19 14.81 8.54
C ALA A 300 -34.53 16.25 8.95
N TYR A 301 -33.61 16.96 9.63
CA TYR A 301 -33.88 18.27 10.23
C TYR A 301 -33.27 19.47 9.48
N SER A 302 -32.67 19.26 8.30
CA SER A 302 -32.12 20.32 7.45
C SER A 302 -31.29 21.36 8.21
N TYR A 303 -30.40 20.89 9.09
CA TYR A 303 -29.51 21.77 9.85
C TYR A 303 -28.59 22.54 8.90
N ARG A 304 -28.30 23.81 9.22
CA ARG A 304 -27.38 24.61 8.41
C ARG A 304 -25.95 24.28 8.82
N GLU A 305 -25.23 23.57 7.97
CA GLU A 305 -23.81 23.25 8.16
C GLU A 305 -22.98 24.55 8.18
N GLU A 306 -22.15 24.71 9.21
CA GLU A 306 -21.28 25.90 9.37
C GLU A 306 -19.80 25.54 9.31
N GLU A 307 -19.38 24.40 9.87
CA GLU A 307 -17.97 24.06 10.01
C GLU A 307 -17.71 22.55 10.08
N ILE A 308 -16.52 22.09 9.67
CA ILE A 308 -16.08 20.69 9.78
C ILE A 308 -14.94 20.60 10.80
N PHE A 309 -15.02 19.61 11.69
CA PHE A 309 -14.08 19.37 12.79
C PHE A 309 -13.31 18.05 12.62
N PRO A 310 -12.04 18.00 13.05
CA PRO A 310 -11.22 16.80 12.99
C PRO A 310 -11.62 15.73 14.03
N ASN A 311 -12.29 16.11 15.13
CA ASN A 311 -12.79 15.20 16.17
C ASN A 311 -13.89 15.87 17.01
N GLU A 312 -14.64 15.11 17.80
CA GLU A 312 -15.73 15.63 18.64
C GLU A 312 -15.24 16.65 19.67
N ARG A 313 -14.00 16.50 20.15
CA ARG A 313 -13.40 17.41 21.12
C ARG A 313 -13.23 18.82 20.55
N ALA A 314 -12.74 18.94 19.31
CA ALA A 314 -12.58 20.23 18.63
C ALA A 314 -13.93 20.93 18.39
N ALA A 315 -14.98 20.16 18.07
CA ALA A 315 -16.34 20.69 17.94
C ALA A 315 -16.88 21.21 19.29
N ALA A 316 -16.68 20.44 20.37
CA ALA A 316 -17.08 20.85 21.71
C ALA A 316 -16.31 22.08 22.22
N GLU A 317 -15.02 22.20 21.91
CA GLU A 317 -14.21 23.39 22.22
C GLU A 317 -14.75 24.65 21.53
N LYS A 318 -15.40 24.52 20.37
CA LYS A 318 -16.09 25.62 19.67
C LYS A 318 -17.57 25.78 20.05
N GLY A 319 -18.04 25.05 21.07
CA GLY A 319 -19.38 25.19 21.63
C GLY A 319 -20.48 24.43 20.88
N TYR A 320 -20.14 23.43 20.08
CA TYR A 320 -21.13 22.55 19.46
C TYR A 320 -21.52 21.41 20.41
N PHE A 321 -22.80 21.07 20.47
CA PHE A 321 -23.33 19.97 21.29
C PHE A 321 -23.46 18.67 20.48
N PRO A 322 -23.25 17.49 21.08
CA PRO A 322 -23.47 16.23 20.37
C PRO A 322 -24.95 16.10 19.97
N LEU A 323 -25.21 15.79 18.70
CA LEU A 323 -26.52 15.34 18.27
C LEU A 323 -26.68 13.85 18.63
N ASP A 324 -27.81 13.49 19.24
CA ASP A 324 -28.12 12.09 19.52
C ASP A 324 -28.54 11.37 18.23
N CYS A 325 -27.59 10.60 17.70
CA CYS A 325 -27.70 9.81 16.47
C CYS A 325 -28.07 8.34 16.73
N ARG A 326 -28.50 7.98 17.94
CA ARG A 326 -29.02 6.62 18.20
C ARG A 326 -30.41 6.50 17.58
N GLU A 327 -30.62 5.45 16.80
CA GLU A 327 -31.90 5.13 16.16
C GLU A 327 -33.06 5.22 17.16
N SER A 328 -34.06 6.04 16.85
CA SER A 328 -35.44 5.73 17.25
C SER A 328 -36.01 4.79 16.17
N ALA A 329 -35.71 3.51 16.28
CA ALA A 329 -36.52 2.51 15.59
C ALA A 329 -37.94 2.53 16.19
N PRO A 330 -39.01 2.52 15.38
CA PRO A 330 -40.38 2.34 15.87
C PRO A 330 -40.60 0.96 16.50
#